data_AF-A0A963H662-F1
#
_entry.id   AF-A0A963H662-F1
#
_cell.length_a   1.000
_cell.length_b   1.000
_cell.length_c   1.000
_cell.angle_alpha   90.00
_cell.angle_beta   90.00
_cell.angle_gamma   90.00
#
_symmetry.space_group_name_H-M   'P 1'
#
loop_
_entity.id
_entity.type
_entity.pdbx_description
1 polymer ?
#
loop_
_entity_poly.entity_id
_entity_poly.type
_entity_poly.pdbx_seq_one_letter_code
_entity_poly.pdbx_strand_id
1 'polypeptide(L)'
;VTIEIQGTPAALGDFLHALRQPPPLARIDALDISELTPHQMEPAFVIAASGAGSVSADITPDTAVCEDCLAELFDPGDRRYRYPFVNCTNCGPRYTITAALPYDRPNTSMAGFVLCRTCTREYHDPGDRRFHAQPNACPVCGPRLHLRDATGASIEVDDVITAALERLLAGEILAIKGLGGFHLVCDAQNAATVARLRQRKQRDAKPFAVMAANLASLARWVEGDA
;
A
#
# COMPACT_ATOMS: atom_id res chain seq x y z
N VAL A 1 -6.03 -18.80 -9.01
CA VAL A 1 -6.88 -18.94 -7.80
C VAL A 1 -7.84 -20.08 -8.08
N THR A 2 -8.02 -21.00 -7.14
CA THR A 2 -9.00 -22.09 -7.26
C THR A 2 -10.04 -21.88 -6.19
N ILE A 3 -11.31 -22.04 -6.54
CA ILE A 3 -12.44 -21.90 -5.62
C ILE A 3 -13.32 -23.12 -5.83
N GLU A 4 -13.60 -23.84 -4.75
CA GLU A 4 -14.58 -24.91 -4.71
C GLU A 4 -15.79 -24.42 -3.92
N ILE A 5 -16.98 -24.56 -4.51
CA ILE A 5 -18.25 -24.16 -3.90
C ILE A 5 -19.26 -25.29 -4.04
N GLN A 6 -20.06 -25.49 -3.00
CA GLN A 6 -21.16 -26.44 -3.00
C GLN A 6 -22.41 -25.78 -2.40
N GLY A 7 -23.58 -26.08 -2.96
CA GLY A 7 -24.83 -25.45 -2.54
C GLY A 7 -25.97 -25.73 -3.49
N THR A 8 -27.09 -25.03 -3.29
CA THR A 8 -28.23 -25.10 -4.22
C THR A 8 -27.88 -24.43 -5.55
N PRO A 9 -28.53 -24.81 -6.67
CA PRO A 9 -28.29 -24.16 -7.95
C PRO A 9 -28.46 -22.63 -7.93
N ALA A 10 -29.40 -22.13 -7.14
CA ALA A 10 -29.61 -20.69 -6.96
C ALA A 10 -28.40 -20.02 -6.29
N ALA A 11 -27.91 -20.56 -5.16
CA ALA A 11 -26.76 -20.01 -4.45
C ALA A 11 -25.46 -20.06 -5.29
N LEU A 12 -25.27 -21.12 -6.08
CA LEU A 12 -24.15 -21.23 -7.01
C LEU A 12 -24.25 -20.17 -8.13
N GLY A 13 -25.46 -19.93 -8.65
CA GLY A 13 -25.73 -18.87 -9.63
C GLY A 13 -25.42 -17.48 -9.08
N ASP A 14 -25.89 -17.18 -7.87
CA ASP A 14 -25.64 -15.91 -7.19
C ASP A 14 -24.14 -15.68 -6.95
N PHE A 15 -23.42 -16.71 -6.51
CA PHE A 15 -21.97 -16.64 -6.32
C PHE A 15 -21.24 -16.33 -7.63
N LEU A 16 -21.58 -17.03 -8.72
CA LEU A 16 -20.96 -16.79 -10.03
C LEU A 16 -21.27 -15.39 -10.57
N HIS A 17 -22.48 -14.88 -10.31
CA HIS A 17 -22.83 -13.51 -10.66
C HIS A 17 -21.97 -12.50 -9.89
N ALA A 18 -21.84 -12.68 -8.57
CA ALA A 18 -21.01 -11.83 -7.71
C ALA A 18 -19.52 -11.90 -8.09
N LEU A 19 -19.00 -13.09 -8.41
CA LEU A 19 -17.61 -13.28 -8.82
C LEU A 19 -17.26 -12.49 -10.09
N ARG A 20 -18.22 -12.31 -11.00
CA ARG A 20 -18.05 -11.50 -12.23
C ARG A 20 -18.02 -9.99 -11.96
N GLN A 21 -18.20 -9.56 -10.73
CA GLN A 21 -18.03 -8.18 -10.27
C GLN A 21 -16.79 -8.10 -9.37
N PRO A 22 -15.56 -8.14 -9.95
CA PRO A 22 -14.35 -8.25 -9.16
C PRO A 22 -14.10 -6.98 -8.33
N PRO A 23 -13.28 -7.09 -7.26
CA PRO A 23 -12.80 -5.92 -6.52
C PRO A 23 -12.12 -4.88 -7.43
N PRO A 24 -12.03 -3.60 -7.03
CA PRO A 24 -11.57 -2.51 -7.90
C PRO A 24 -10.20 -2.70 -8.56
N LEU A 25 -9.30 -3.43 -7.90
CA LEU A 25 -7.94 -3.69 -8.40
C LEU A 25 -7.79 -5.03 -9.13
N ALA A 26 -8.86 -5.83 -9.17
CA ALA A 26 -8.82 -7.17 -9.75
C ALA A 26 -9.37 -7.16 -11.17
N ARG A 27 -8.72 -7.93 -12.05
CA ARG A 27 -9.21 -8.27 -13.37
C ARG A 27 -9.24 -9.79 -13.48
N ILE A 28 -10.35 -10.32 -13.96
CA ILE A 28 -10.50 -11.76 -14.22
C ILE A 28 -10.09 -11.99 -15.68
N ASP A 29 -8.95 -12.65 -15.90
CA ASP A 29 -8.45 -12.95 -17.25
C ASP A 29 -9.15 -14.15 -17.88
N ALA A 30 -9.43 -15.18 -17.07
CA ALA A 30 -10.14 -16.38 -17.48
C ALA A 30 -10.96 -16.94 -16.30
N LEU A 31 -12.07 -17.60 -16.62
CA LEU A 31 -12.92 -18.31 -15.64
C LEU A 31 -13.31 -19.67 -16.23
N ASP A 32 -12.62 -20.71 -15.79
CA ASP A 32 -12.95 -22.10 -16.13
C ASP A 32 -13.81 -22.70 -15.02
N ILE A 33 -14.93 -23.31 -15.40
CA ILE A 33 -15.91 -23.88 -14.45
C ILE A 33 -16.08 -25.35 -14.77
N SER A 34 -15.88 -26.21 -13.76
CA SER A 34 -16.11 -27.65 -13.83
C SER A 34 -17.04 -28.09 -12.72
N GLU A 35 -18.00 -28.95 -13.03
CA GLU A 35 -18.85 -29.58 -12.02
C GLU A 35 -18.08 -30.64 -11.25
N LEU A 36 -18.23 -30.64 -9.93
CA LEU A 36 -17.61 -31.60 -9.02
C LEU A 36 -18.69 -32.30 -8.19
N THR A 37 -18.41 -33.51 -7.74
CA THR A 37 -19.28 -34.23 -6.82
C THR A 37 -19.21 -33.56 -5.43
N PRO A 38 -20.34 -33.19 -4.80
CA PRO A 38 -20.33 -32.54 -3.50
C PRO A 38 -19.65 -33.39 -2.41
N HIS A 39 -18.87 -32.74 -1.56
CA HIS A 39 -18.22 -33.38 -0.42
C HIS A 39 -19.10 -33.24 0.84
N GLN A 40 -19.59 -34.37 1.36
CA GLN A 40 -20.50 -34.39 2.52
C GLN A 40 -19.86 -33.88 3.83
N MET A 41 -18.53 -33.74 3.90
CA MET A 41 -17.80 -33.40 5.13
C MET A 41 -17.31 -31.93 5.20
N GLU A 42 -17.80 -31.04 4.34
CA GLU A 42 -17.41 -29.63 4.33
C GLU A 42 -18.61 -28.73 4.67
N PRO A 43 -18.88 -28.51 5.98
CA PRO A 43 -20.08 -27.81 6.42
C PRO A 43 -19.99 -26.28 6.28
N ALA A 44 -18.80 -25.74 5.98
CA ALA A 44 -18.57 -24.30 5.93
C ALA A 44 -17.55 -23.93 4.85
N PHE A 45 -17.65 -22.69 4.36
CA PHE A 45 -16.66 -22.10 3.47
C PHE A 45 -15.41 -21.71 4.26
N VAL A 46 -14.23 -22.06 3.74
CA VAL A 46 -12.94 -21.73 4.35
C VAL A 46 -11.99 -21.18 3.31
N ILE A 47 -11.22 -20.16 3.69
CA ILE A 47 -10.07 -19.71 2.89
C ILE A 47 -8.89 -20.62 3.25
N ALA A 48 -8.61 -21.58 2.38
CA ALA A 48 -7.50 -22.51 2.56
C ALA A 48 -6.14 -21.78 2.51
N ALA A 49 -5.14 -22.34 3.20
CA ALA A 49 -3.78 -21.89 3.08
C ALA A 49 -3.28 -22.06 1.63
N SER A 50 -2.51 -21.10 1.13
CA SER A 50 -1.93 -21.18 -0.20
C SER A 50 -1.04 -22.41 -0.33
N GLY A 51 -1.31 -23.25 -1.34
CA GLY A 51 -0.54 -24.46 -1.63
C GLY A 51 0.73 -24.20 -2.44
N ALA A 52 1.67 -25.15 -2.39
CA ALA A 52 2.84 -25.16 -3.27
C ALA A 52 2.47 -25.72 -4.66
N GLY A 53 2.70 -24.95 -5.72
CA GLY A 53 2.41 -25.31 -7.11
C GLY A 53 2.98 -24.26 -8.07
N SER A 54 2.85 -24.48 -9.39
CA SER A 54 3.22 -23.45 -10.37
C SER A 54 2.23 -22.28 -10.27
N VAL A 55 2.61 -21.22 -9.57
CA VAL A 55 1.80 -20.01 -9.45
C VAL A 55 1.99 -19.17 -10.71
N SER A 56 0.98 -19.09 -11.57
CA SER A 56 0.93 -18.21 -12.74
C SER A 56 0.21 -16.88 -12.46
N ALA A 57 0.03 -16.53 -11.19
CA ALA A 57 -0.71 -15.33 -10.80
C ALA A 57 0.21 -14.10 -10.82
N ASP A 58 -0.18 -13.09 -11.61
CA ASP A 58 0.52 -11.81 -11.64
C ASP A 58 0.36 -11.05 -10.32
N ILE A 59 1.46 -10.49 -9.82
CA ILE A 59 1.42 -9.56 -8.69
C ILE A 59 0.93 -8.22 -9.22
N THR A 60 -0.12 -7.68 -8.60
CA THR A 60 -0.66 -6.37 -8.99
C THR A 60 0.36 -5.26 -8.77
N PRO A 61 0.33 -4.18 -9.59
CA PRO A 61 1.15 -3.00 -9.35
C PRO A 61 0.88 -2.39 -7.98
N ASP A 62 1.84 -1.61 -7.48
CA ASP A 62 1.60 -0.75 -6.32
C ASP A 62 0.54 0.29 -6.64
N THR A 63 -0.26 0.66 -5.64
CA THR A 63 -1.35 1.62 -5.81
C THR A 63 -1.25 2.75 -4.80
N ALA A 64 -1.73 3.92 -5.19
CA ALA A 64 -1.88 5.06 -4.28
C ALA A 64 -2.86 4.72 -3.15
N VAL A 65 -2.78 5.45 -2.05
CA VAL A 65 -3.71 5.33 -0.93
C VAL A 65 -5.14 5.64 -1.39
N CYS A 66 -6.11 4.80 -1.01
CA CYS A 66 -7.53 5.02 -1.32
C CYS A 66 -8.15 6.07 -0.39
N GLU A 67 -9.31 6.58 -0.78
CA GLU A 67 -10.06 7.60 -0.02
C GLU A 67 -10.40 7.14 1.40
N ASP A 68 -10.79 5.88 1.59
CA ASP A 68 -11.09 5.34 2.93
C ASP A 68 -9.86 5.39 3.85
N CYS A 69 -8.70 4.96 3.35
CA CYS A 69 -7.47 5.01 4.14
C CYS A 69 -6.96 6.43 4.35
N LEU A 70 -7.24 7.36 3.43
CA LEU A 70 -6.97 8.78 3.63
C LEU A 70 -7.85 9.38 4.73
N ALA A 71 -9.15 9.01 4.77
CA ALA A 71 -10.06 9.44 5.82
C ALA A 71 -9.55 8.99 7.20
N GLU A 72 -9.14 7.73 7.35
CA GLU A 72 -8.52 7.22 8.58
C GLU A 72 -7.21 7.93 8.94
N LEU A 73 -6.36 8.19 7.93
CA LEU A 73 -5.07 8.83 8.15
C LEU A 73 -5.22 10.20 8.78
N PHE A 74 -6.31 10.90 8.48
CA PHE A 74 -6.58 12.26 8.93
C PHE A 74 -7.68 12.37 9.99
N ASP A 75 -8.25 11.26 10.46
CA ASP A 75 -9.22 11.24 11.57
C ASP A 75 -8.50 11.10 12.92
N PRO A 76 -8.52 12.12 13.81
CA PRO A 76 -7.91 12.04 15.13
C PRO A 76 -8.48 10.95 16.05
N GLY A 77 -9.70 10.49 15.76
CA GLY A 77 -10.35 9.38 16.48
C GLY A 77 -9.92 7.99 16.00
N ASP A 78 -9.29 7.87 14.83
CA ASP A 78 -8.85 6.59 14.30
C ASP A 78 -7.51 6.17 14.93
N ARG A 79 -7.37 4.87 15.21
CA ARG A 79 -6.13 4.28 15.75
C ARG A 79 -4.94 4.35 14.79
N ARG A 80 -5.18 4.64 13.51
CA ARG A 80 -4.20 4.86 12.45
C ARG A 80 -4.05 6.34 12.09
N TYR A 81 -4.57 7.25 12.91
CA TYR A 81 -4.33 8.68 12.75
C TYR A 81 -2.84 8.97 12.56
N ARG A 82 -2.52 9.64 11.44
CA ARG A 82 -1.16 9.99 10.99
C ARG A 82 -0.20 8.80 10.84
N TYR A 83 -0.70 7.57 10.70
CA TYR A 83 0.14 6.40 10.50
C TYR A 83 0.68 6.31 9.06
N PRO A 84 2.01 6.46 8.81
CA PRO A 84 2.55 6.66 7.46
C PRO A 84 2.46 5.45 6.52
N PHE A 85 2.10 4.28 7.04
CA PHE A 85 2.06 3.02 6.29
C PHE A 85 0.63 2.44 6.23
N VAL A 86 -0.39 3.29 6.41
CA VAL A 86 -1.79 2.88 6.28
C VAL A 86 -2.07 2.34 4.87
N ASN A 87 -2.78 1.21 4.81
CA ASN A 87 -3.24 0.57 3.58
C ASN A 87 -4.44 -0.34 3.89
N CYS A 88 -5.06 -0.87 2.84
CA CYS A 88 -6.08 -1.92 2.90
C CYS A 88 -5.93 -2.90 1.71
N THR A 89 -6.91 -3.78 1.51
CA THR A 89 -6.95 -4.70 0.36
C THR A 89 -7.06 -3.96 -0.99
N ASN A 90 -7.56 -2.73 -1.00
CA ASN A 90 -7.77 -1.93 -2.22
C ASN A 90 -6.69 -0.88 -2.49
N CYS A 91 -5.62 -0.80 -1.68
CA CYS A 91 -4.57 0.19 -1.89
C CYS A 91 -3.20 -0.23 -1.33
N GLY A 92 -2.18 0.60 -1.62
CA GLY A 92 -0.85 0.48 -1.04
C GLY A 92 0.08 -0.47 -1.82
N PRO A 93 1.22 -0.84 -1.20
CA PRO A 93 2.23 -1.63 -1.88
C PRO A 93 1.79 -3.08 -2.11
N ARG A 94 2.22 -3.60 -3.26
CA ARG A 94 2.02 -4.96 -3.75
C ARG A 94 3.35 -5.45 -4.33
N TYR A 95 3.62 -5.13 -5.59
CA TYR A 95 4.84 -5.55 -6.28
C TYR A 95 6.12 -5.22 -5.50
N THR A 96 6.30 -3.97 -5.03
CA THR A 96 7.56 -3.55 -4.38
C THR A 96 7.86 -4.22 -3.05
N ILE A 97 6.88 -4.85 -2.42
CA ILE A 97 7.05 -5.53 -1.13
C ILE A 97 7.03 -7.05 -1.25
N THR A 98 6.68 -7.60 -2.41
CA THR A 98 6.51 -9.05 -2.59
C THR A 98 7.85 -9.68 -2.97
N ALA A 99 8.30 -10.65 -2.17
CA ALA A 99 9.55 -11.37 -2.40
C ALA A 99 9.33 -12.64 -3.23
N ALA A 100 8.19 -13.31 -3.03
CA ALA A 100 7.84 -14.54 -3.74
C ALA A 100 6.32 -14.74 -3.81
N LEU A 101 5.89 -15.62 -4.69
CA LEU A 101 4.51 -16.12 -4.75
C LEU A 101 4.39 -17.44 -3.97
N PRO A 102 3.24 -17.75 -3.34
CA PRO A 102 1.98 -17.00 -3.35
C PRO A 102 2.05 -15.65 -2.58
N TYR A 103 1.18 -14.70 -2.96
CA TYR A 103 1.08 -13.39 -2.30
C TYR A 103 0.48 -13.53 -0.89
N ASP A 104 1.34 -13.88 0.05
CA ASP A 104 1.05 -14.00 1.47
C ASP A 104 2.07 -13.23 2.29
N ARG A 105 1.67 -12.74 3.47
CA ARG A 105 2.49 -11.91 4.34
C ARG A 105 3.91 -12.45 4.58
N PRO A 106 4.15 -13.77 4.84
CA PRO A 106 5.50 -14.31 5.01
C PRO A 106 6.41 -14.16 3.78
N ASN A 107 5.82 -14.05 2.59
CA ASN A 107 6.52 -13.84 1.32
C ASN A 107 6.63 -12.35 0.95
N THR A 108 6.49 -11.44 1.92
CA THR A 108 6.63 -9.99 1.72
C THR A 108 7.62 -9.40 2.70
N SER A 109 8.05 -8.16 2.46
CA SER A 109 8.84 -7.39 3.44
C SER A 109 8.10 -7.13 4.76
N MET A 110 6.79 -7.40 4.82
CA MET A 110 5.98 -7.32 6.04
C MET A 110 6.11 -8.54 6.96
N ALA A 111 6.83 -9.60 6.52
CA ALA A 111 7.03 -10.82 7.30
C ALA A 111 7.69 -10.57 8.67
N GLY A 112 8.57 -9.58 8.77
CA GLY A 112 9.24 -9.20 10.02
C GLY A 112 8.37 -8.44 11.02
N PHE A 113 7.15 -8.05 10.63
CA PHE A 113 6.24 -7.25 11.46
C PHE A 113 5.07 -8.12 11.95
N VAL A 114 5.17 -8.66 13.17
CA VAL A 114 4.12 -9.52 13.75
C VAL A 114 2.88 -8.69 14.08
N LEU A 115 1.71 -9.08 13.56
CA LEU A 115 0.46 -8.37 13.80
C LEU A 115 0.11 -8.31 15.29
N CYS A 116 -0.31 -7.13 15.77
CA CYS A 116 -0.91 -7.02 17.10
C CYS A 116 -2.33 -7.57 17.11
N ARG A 117 -2.88 -7.84 18.31
CA ARG A 117 -4.23 -8.41 18.49
C ARG A 117 -5.32 -7.74 17.65
N THR A 118 -5.31 -6.41 17.58
CA THR A 118 -6.30 -5.66 16.79
C THR A 118 -6.13 -5.88 15.30
N CYS A 119 -4.89 -5.80 14.79
CA CYS A 119 -4.63 -6.07 13.37
C CYS A 119 -4.91 -7.52 13.00
N THR A 120 -4.65 -8.47 13.89
CA THR A 120 -4.98 -9.89 13.70
C THR A 120 -6.48 -10.09 13.57
N ARG A 121 -7.29 -9.41 14.40
CA ARG A 121 -8.75 -9.46 14.28
C ARG A 121 -9.22 -8.90 12.93
N GLU A 122 -8.78 -7.69 12.57
CA GLU A 122 -9.12 -7.06 11.29
C GLU A 122 -8.68 -7.95 10.10
N TYR A 123 -7.54 -8.64 10.21
CA TYR A 123 -7.02 -9.54 9.16
C TYR A 123 -7.89 -10.80 8.97
N HIS A 124 -8.53 -11.30 10.04
CA HIS A 124 -9.33 -12.53 10.01
C HIS A 124 -10.84 -12.30 9.97
N ASP A 125 -11.32 -11.06 10.03
CA ASP A 125 -12.75 -10.72 10.01
C ASP A 125 -13.21 -10.42 8.57
N PRO A 126 -14.04 -11.26 7.93
CA PRO A 126 -14.54 -11.01 6.58
C PRO A 126 -15.36 -9.72 6.42
N GLY A 127 -15.87 -9.16 7.52
CA GLY A 127 -16.59 -7.89 7.53
C GLY A 127 -15.67 -6.66 7.57
N ASP A 128 -14.37 -6.84 7.79
CA ASP A 128 -13.40 -5.75 7.85
C ASP A 128 -12.76 -5.49 6.48
N ARG A 129 -12.57 -4.22 6.12
CA ARG A 129 -11.88 -3.84 4.86
C ARG A 129 -10.42 -4.32 4.79
N ARG A 130 -9.85 -4.75 5.91
CA ARG A 130 -8.49 -5.30 6.02
C ARG A 130 -8.46 -6.82 6.13
N PHE A 131 -9.58 -7.49 5.89
CA PHE A 131 -9.63 -8.94 5.75
C PHE A 131 -8.60 -9.43 4.74
N HIS A 132 -7.66 -10.27 5.16
CA HIS A 132 -6.53 -10.75 4.35
C HIS A 132 -5.69 -9.64 3.67
N ALA A 133 -5.69 -8.40 4.20
CA ALA A 133 -4.75 -7.38 3.77
C ALA A 133 -3.33 -7.78 4.22
N GLN A 134 -2.57 -8.41 3.31
CA GLN A 134 -1.22 -8.91 3.58
C GLN A 134 -0.27 -7.85 4.19
N PRO A 135 -0.31 -6.57 3.78
CA PRO A 135 0.50 -5.52 4.39
C PRO A 135 -0.19 -4.76 5.53
N ASN A 136 -1.26 -5.30 6.12
CA ASN A 136 -1.93 -4.67 7.27
C ASN A 136 -0.93 -4.41 8.40
N ALA A 137 -0.99 -3.21 8.96
CA ALA A 137 -0.23 -2.81 10.13
C ALA A 137 -0.87 -1.61 10.82
N CYS A 138 -0.28 -1.22 11.96
CA CYS A 138 -0.64 -0.02 12.71
C CYS A 138 0.60 0.48 13.48
N PRO A 139 0.54 1.64 14.17
CA PRO A 139 1.68 2.18 14.93
C PRO A 139 2.29 1.22 15.97
N VAL A 140 1.50 0.26 16.47
CA VAL A 140 1.95 -0.72 17.47
C VAL A 140 2.82 -1.81 16.85
N CYS A 141 2.43 -2.35 15.69
CA CYS A 141 3.02 -3.58 15.15
C CYS A 141 3.75 -3.40 13.82
N GLY A 142 3.61 -2.24 13.18
CA GLY A 142 4.13 -2.00 11.86
C GLY A 142 5.45 -1.24 11.83
N PRO A 143 5.93 -0.93 10.61
CA PRO A 143 7.11 -0.09 10.41
C PRO A 143 6.93 1.31 10.99
N ARG A 144 8.06 1.94 11.29
CA ARG A 144 8.19 3.31 11.82
C ARG A 144 9.12 4.13 10.94
N LEU A 145 8.90 5.44 10.94
CA LEU A 145 9.81 6.37 10.29
C LEU A 145 11.02 6.62 11.17
N HIS A 146 12.16 6.89 10.54
CA HIS A 146 13.40 7.30 11.20
C HIS A 146 14.01 8.45 10.42
N LEU A 147 14.58 9.42 11.14
CA LEU A 147 15.37 10.49 10.55
C LEU A 147 16.86 10.20 10.76
N ARG A 148 17.66 10.42 9.73
CA ARG A 148 19.13 10.24 9.78
C ARG A 148 19.82 11.45 9.19
N ASP A 149 21.00 11.75 9.71
CA ASP A 149 21.87 12.80 9.16
C ASP A 149 22.71 12.30 7.96
N ALA A 150 23.56 13.18 7.42
CA ALA A 150 24.41 12.86 6.27
C ALA A 150 25.52 11.83 6.56
N THR A 151 25.84 11.58 7.83
CA THR A 151 26.78 10.52 8.25
C THR A 151 26.08 9.16 8.43
N GLY A 152 24.75 9.16 8.40
CA GLY A 152 23.91 8.00 8.64
C GLY A 152 23.54 7.80 10.11
N ALA A 153 23.92 8.72 11.00
CA ALA A 153 23.56 8.69 12.41
C ALA A 153 22.06 9.03 12.59
N SER A 154 21.41 8.37 13.55
CA SER A 154 20.00 8.64 13.88
C SER A 154 19.85 10.02 14.51
N ILE A 155 18.82 10.75 14.08
CA ILE A 155 18.36 11.98 14.72
C ILE A 155 17.09 11.65 15.48
N GLU A 156 17.16 11.69 16.80
CA GLU A 156 16.00 11.47 17.66
C GLU A 156 15.09 12.70 17.64
N VAL A 157 13.83 12.50 17.27
CA VAL A 157 12.78 13.52 17.17
C VAL A 157 11.45 12.91 17.57
N ASP A 158 10.54 13.72 18.11
CA ASP A 158 9.22 13.25 18.51
C ASP A 158 8.34 12.91 17.30
N ASP A 159 8.42 13.71 16.23
CA ASP A 159 7.69 13.49 14.99
C ASP A 159 8.60 13.71 13.77
N VAL A 160 8.94 12.60 13.11
CA VAL A 160 9.80 12.59 11.91
C VAL A 160 9.20 13.39 10.75
N ILE A 161 7.88 13.42 10.59
CA ILE A 161 7.23 14.17 9.51
C ILE A 161 7.37 15.67 9.77
N THR A 162 7.11 16.10 11.00
CA THR A 162 7.26 17.52 11.40
C THR A 162 8.71 17.97 11.26
N ALA A 163 9.66 17.19 11.78
CA ALA A 163 11.08 17.49 11.63
C ALA A 163 11.51 17.53 10.15
N ALA A 164 11.05 16.59 9.32
CA ALA A 164 11.34 16.60 7.89
C ALA A 164 10.81 17.88 7.20
N LEU A 165 9.60 18.32 7.56
CA LEU A 165 9.01 19.56 7.04
C LEU A 165 9.85 20.78 7.44
N GLU A 166 10.21 20.92 8.71
CA GLU A 166 11.04 22.03 9.20
C GLU A 166 12.37 22.13 8.44
N ARG A 167 13.01 20.99 8.19
CA ARG A 167 14.27 20.93 7.42
C ARG A 167 14.09 21.33 5.95
N LEU A 168 12.99 20.88 5.32
CA LEU A 168 12.67 21.29 3.95
C LEU A 168 12.42 22.80 3.88
N LEU A 169 11.68 23.37 4.84
CA LEU A 169 11.43 24.82 4.93
C LEU A 169 12.70 25.62 5.24
N ALA A 170 13.65 25.04 5.98
CA ALA A 170 14.98 25.60 6.18
C ALA A 170 15.88 25.52 4.92
N GLY A 171 15.34 25.02 3.80
CA GLY A 171 16.03 24.93 2.52
C GLY A 171 16.95 23.72 2.40
N GLU A 172 16.84 22.71 3.25
CA GLU A 172 17.63 21.48 3.12
C GLU A 172 17.11 20.53 2.02
N ILE A 173 17.93 19.54 1.69
CA ILE A 173 17.63 18.48 0.74
C ILE A 173 17.56 17.18 1.52
N LEU A 174 16.42 16.50 1.48
CA LEU A 174 16.21 15.23 2.17
C LEU A 174 16.16 14.06 1.19
N ALA A 175 16.68 12.91 1.61
CA ALA A 175 16.43 11.64 0.93
C ALA A 175 15.23 10.94 1.60
N ILE A 176 14.11 10.83 0.90
CA ILE A 176 12.87 10.22 1.41
C ILE A 176 12.69 8.85 0.75
N LYS A 177 12.55 7.81 1.57
CA LYS A 177 12.24 6.45 1.11
C LYS A 177 10.76 6.35 0.71
N GLY A 178 10.49 6.18 -0.57
CA GLY A 178 9.19 5.77 -1.10
C GLY A 178 9.11 4.25 -1.27
N LEU A 179 8.09 3.78 -2.00
CA LEU A 179 7.87 2.34 -2.26
C LEU A 179 8.99 1.73 -3.12
N GLY A 180 9.31 2.37 -4.25
CA GLY A 180 10.29 1.87 -5.23
C GLY A 180 11.75 2.32 -5.01
N GLY A 181 12.05 3.01 -3.91
CA GLY A 181 13.40 3.52 -3.63
C GLY A 181 13.41 4.90 -2.98
N PHE A 182 14.55 5.58 -3.05
CA PHE A 182 14.74 6.91 -2.46
C PHE A 182 14.58 8.03 -3.48
N HIS A 183 13.95 9.12 -3.04
CA HIS A 183 13.86 10.38 -3.77
C HIS A 183 14.65 11.45 -3.02
N LEU A 184 15.39 12.28 -3.76
CA LEU A 184 15.92 13.54 -3.22
C LEU A 184 14.85 14.61 -3.35
N VAL A 185 14.46 15.20 -2.23
CA VAL A 185 13.34 16.13 -2.11
C VAL A 185 13.85 17.44 -1.49
N CYS A 186 13.40 18.55 -2.04
CA CYS A 186 13.62 19.88 -1.50
C CYS A 186 12.40 20.76 -1.79
N ASP A 187 12.32 21.92 -1.14
CA ASP A 187 11.32 22.93 -1.50
C ASP A 187 11.57 23.42 -2.94
N ALA A 188 10.55 23.23 -3.80
CA ALA A 188 10.59 23.61 -5.21
C ALA A 188 10.54 25.14 -5.42
N GLN A 189 10.08 25.91 -4.42
CA GLN A 189 10.03 27.37 -4.49
C GLN A 189 11.36 28.02 -4.06
N ASN A 190 12.25 27.26 -3.42
CA ASN A 190 13.56 27.76 -3.01
C ASN A 190 14.60 27.57 -4.13
N ALA A 191 14.77 28.59 -4.97
CA ALA A 191 15.68 28.57 -6.12
C ALA A 191 17.13 28.20 -5.75
N ALA A 192 17.63 28.67 -4.60
CA ALA A 192 18.98 28.37 -4.13
C ALA A 192 19.14 26.88 -3.79
N THR A 193 18.15 26.28 -3.13
CA THR A 193 18.16 24.86 -2.79
C THR A 193 18.03 23.98 -4.04
N VAL A 194 17.18 24.37 -5.00
CA VAL A 194 17.05 23.67 -6.28
C VAL A 194 18.37 23.70 -7.06
N ALA A 195 19.04 24.85 -7.13
CA ALA A 195 20.35 24.96 -7.77
C ALA A 195 21.40 24.07 -7.09
N ARG A 196 21.42 24.04 -5.75
CA ARG A 196 22.29 23.15 -4.97
C ARG A 196 22.00 21.67 -5.24
N LEU A 197 20.73 21.28 -5.38
CA LEU A 197 20.36 19.91 -5.74
C LEU A 197 20.86 19.53 -7.14
N ARG A 198 20.74 20.42 -8.14
CA ARG A 198 21.29 20.19 -9.49
C ARG A 198 22.79 19.97 -9.47
N GLN A 199 23.52 20.84 -8.78
CA GLN A 199 24.96 20.76 -8.65
C GLN A 199 25.38 19.43 -8.01
N ARG A 200 24.78 19.06 -6.87
CA ARG A 200 25.12 17.83 -6.14
C ARG A 200 24.75 16.56 -6.91
N LYS A 201 23.64 16.57 -7.65
CA LYS A 201 23.19 15.43 -8.46
C LYS A 201 23.85 15.38 -9.84
N GLN A 202 24.69 16.36 -10.18
CA GLN A 202 25.27 16.53 -11.53
C GLN A 202 24.18 16.46 -12.62
N ARG A 203 23.09 17.20 -12.41
CA ARG A 203 21.91 17.22 -13.27
C ARG A 203 21.59 18.64 -13.73
N ASP A 204 22.33 19.09 -14.72
CA ASP A 204 22.35 20.48 -15.16
C ASP A 204 20.97 20.95 -15.66
N ALA A 205 20.47 20.38 -16.76
CA ALA A 205 19.26 20.90 -17.42
C ALA A 205 18.03 20.00 -17.28
N LYS A 206 18.18 18.69 -17.06
CA LYS A 206 17.03 17.77 -17.11
C LYS A 206 15.95 18.19 -16.10
N PRO A 207 14.67 18.34 -16.50
CA PRO A 207 13.61 18.83 -15.61
C PRO A 207 13.47 18.00 -14.33
N PHE A 208 13.08 18.64 -13.24
CA PHE A 208 12.68 17.93 -12.02
C PHE A 208 11.17 17.71 -12.03
N ALA A 209 10.74 16.57 -11.49
CA ALA A 209 9.35 16.39 -11.10
C ALA A 209 9.06 17.23 -9.86
N VAL A 210 7.83 17.74 -9.76
CA VAL A 210 7.34 18.50 -8.61
C VAL A 210 6.10 17.79 -8.07
N MET A 211 6.03 17.67 -6.75
CA MET A 211 4.84 17.16 -6.04
C MET A 211 4.10 18.35 -5.44
N ALA A 212 2.78 18.39 -5.65
CA ALA A 212 1.90 19.39 -5.07
C ALA A 212 0.82 18.69 -4.24
N ALA A 213 0.21 19.42 -3.31
CA ALA A 213 -0.73 18.84 -2.34
C ALA A 213 -2.02 18.34 -3.00
N ASN A 214 -2.54 19.10 -3.97
CA ASN A 214 -3.77 18.81 -4.71
C ASN A 214 -3.87 19.68 -5.98
N LEU A 215 -4.89 19.44 -6.81
CA LEU A 215 -5.11 20.19 -8.05
C LEU A 215 -5.28 21.70 -7.79
N ALA A 216 -5.96 22.10 -6.71
CA ALA A 216 -6.13 23.51 -6.37
C ALA A 216 -4.79 24.23 -6.11
N SER A 217 -3.82 23.54 -5.51
CA SER A 217 -2.47 24.08 -5.30
C SER A 217 -1.64 24.22 -6.59
N LEU A 218 -2.00 23.46 -7.64
CA LEU A 218 -1.33 23.47 -8.94
C LEU A 218 -1.85 24.56 -9.89
N ALA A 219 -3.09 25.02 -9.70
CA ALA A 219 -3.77 25.92 -10.63
C ALA A 219 -3.03 27.25 -10.94
N ARG A 220 -2.09 27.67 -10.08
CA ARG A 220 -1.27 28.88 -10.30
C ARG A 220 -0.01 28.63 -11.13
N TRP A 221 0.34 27.36 -11.35
CA TRP A 221 1.63 26.94 -11.90
C TRP A 221 1.52 26.19 -13.22
N VAL A 222 0.36 25.55 -13.48
CA VAL A 222 0.14 24.71 -14.66
C VAL A 222 -1.24 24.96 -15.26
N GLU A 223 -1.32 24.82 -16.57
CA GLU A 223 -2.56 24.74 -17.34
C GLU A 223 -2.68 23.30 -17.87
N GLY A 224 -3.89 22.72 -17.84
CA GLY A 224 -4.11 21.36 -18.33
C GLY A 224 -5.60 21.02 -18.41
N ASP A 225 -5.92 20.07 -19.28
CA ASP A 225 -7.27 19.51 -19.40
C ASP A 225 -7.56 18.58 -18.22
N ALA A 226 -8.76 18.71 -17.65
CA ALA A 226 -9.24 17.91 -16.51
C ALA A 226 -9.46 16.43 -16.87
#